data_AF-A0A9Q1LUI9-F1
#
_entry.id   AF-A0A9Q1LUI9-F1
#
_cell.length_a   1.000
_cell.length_b   1.000
_cell.length_c   1.000
_cell.angle_alpha   90.00
_cell.angle_beta   90.00
_cell.angle_gamma   90.00
#
_symmetry.space_group_name_H-M   'P 1'
#
loop_
_entity.id
_entity.type
_entity.pdbx_description
1 polymer ?
#
loop_
_entity_poly.entity_id
_entity_poly.type
_entity_poly.pdbx_seq_one_letter_code
_entity_poly.pdbx_strand_id
1 'polypeptide(L)'
;MGTSNIGMSSVGIPIGELLSHQSTSAENIRSFQQLEKLHILLIVSGYYDAEKSFKREILVSAESGELMKSLLHFIYSYANVLPLKALRQSGLVAEMRVFEIEKIVSRKTTEKLLEEFNEIAK
;
A
#
# COMPACT_ATOMS: atom_id res chain seq x y z
N MET A 1 11.85 18.77 -9.27
CA MET A 1 12.66 18.25 -8.15
C MET A 1 11.69 17.51 -7.24
N GLY A 2 11.74 16.21 -6.97
CA GLY A 2 12.46 15.09 -7.56
C GLY A 2 11.47 13.93 -7.80
N THR A 3 11.89 12.88 -8.49
CA THR A 3 11.10 11.66 -8.70
C THR A 3 10.58 11.13 -7.37
N SER A 4 9.26 11.03 -7.20
CA SER A 4 8.66 10.41 -6.02
C SER A 4 9.24 9.00 -5.84
N ASN A 5 10.03 8.81 -4.79
CA ASN A 5 10.77 7.60 -4.54
C ASN A 5 9.80 6.55 -3.96
N ILE A 6 9.16 5.76 -4.84
CA ILE A 6 8.18 4.76 -4.45
C ILE A 6 8.86 3.40 -4.34
N GLY A 7 8.79 2.79 -3.16
CA GLY A 7 9.22 1.42 -2.94
C GLY A 7 8.04 0.45 -2.91
N MET A 8 8.28 -0.79 -3.31
CA MET A 8 7.28 -1.86 -3.26
C MET A 8 7.89 -3.15 -2.73
N SER A 9 7.18 -3.79 -1.81
CA SER A 9 7.49 -5.12 -1.27
C SER A 9 6.30 -6.06 -1.48
N SER A 10 6.57 -7.36 -1.52
CA SER A 10 5.55 -8.40 -1.68
C SER A 10 5.65 -9.43 -0.56
N VAL A 11 4.53 -9.78 0.04
CA VAL A 11 4.45 -10.75 1.15
C VAL A 11 3.38 -11.80 0.92
N GLY A 12 3.58 -13.01 1.47
CA GLY A 12 2.68 -14.16 1.31
C GLY A 12 1.68 -14.38 2.45
N ILE A 13 1.50 -13.39 3.32
CA ILE A 13 0.66 -13.47 4.53
C ILE A 13 -0.28 -12.27 4.62
N PRO A 14 -1.45 -12.38 5.28
CA PRO A 14 -2.35 -11.25 5.51
C PRO A 14 -1.64 -10.06 6.17
N ILE A 15 -2.01 -8.83 5.82
CA ILE A 15 -1.38 -7.65 6.40
C ILE A 15 -1.69 -7.52 7.89
N GLY A 16 -2.87 -7.97 8.33
CA GLY A 16 -3.17 -8.07 9.75
C GLY A 16 -2.18 -8.98 10.51
N GLU A 17 -1.79 -10.10 9.89
CA GLU A 17 -0.79 -11.02 10.45
C GLU A 17 0.60 -10.37 10.46
N LEU A 18 1.02 -9.77 9.34
CA LEU A 18 2.29 -9.02 9.24
C LEU A 18 2.44 -7.97 10.34
N LEU A 19 1.39 -7.19 10.60
CA LEU A 19 1.39 -6.12 11.60
C LEU A 19 1.35 -6.63 13.05
N SER A 20 0.94 -7.88 13.27
CA SER A 20 0.87 -8.52 14.59
C SER A 20 2.11 -9.35 14.93
N HIS A 21 3.00 -9.57 13.96
CA HIS A 21 4.17 -10.43 14.11
C HIS A 21 5.24 -9.75 14.98
N GLN A 22 5.93 -10.51 15.83
CA GLN A 22 6.85 -9.94 16.84
C GLN A 22 8.02 -9.13 16.25
N SER A 23 8.39 -9.40 15.01
CA SER A 23 9.49 -8.73 14.31
C SER A 23 9.06 -7.55 13.43
N THR A 24 7.75 -7.34 13.25
CA THR A 24 7.21 -6.31 12.35
C THR A 24 6.03 -5.59 12.99
N SER A 25 6.08 -4.26 12.91
CA SER A 25 5.01 -3.37 13.38
C SER A 25 4.79 -2.28 12.34
N ALA A 26 3.69 -1.53 12.48
CA ALA A 26 3.47 -0.33 11.67
C ALA A 26 4.66 0.66 11.77
N GLU A 27 5.25 0.77 12.97
CA GLU A 27 6.41 1.64 13.23
C GLU A 27 7.68 1.14 12.53
N ASN A 28 7.94 -0.16 12.50
CA ASN A 28 9.09 -0.73 11.79
C ASN A 28 8.97 -0.49 10.29
N ILE A 29 7.77 -0.65 9.72
CA ILE A 29 7.50 -0.41 8.30
C ILE A 29 7.73 1.06 7.96
N ARG A 30 7.24 1.99 8.80
CA ARG A 30 7.45 3.42 8.63
C ARG A 30 8.93 3.80 8.77
N SER A 31 9.63 3.25 9.76
CA SER A 31 11.06 3.47 9.96
C SER A 31 11.87 3.00 8.76
N PHE A 32 11.52 1.85 8.18
CA PHE A 32 12.14 1.36 6.95
C PHE A 32 11.88 2.28 5.76
N GLN A 33 10.63 2.74 5.58
CA GLN A 33 10.28 3.72 4.53
C GLN A 33 11.11 5.00 4.63
N GLN A 34 11.33 5.51 5.84
CA GLN A 34 12.16 6.71 6.08
C GLN A 34 13.65 6.44 5.86
N LEU A 35 14.17 5.31 6.35
CA LEU A 35 15.57 4.92 6.20
C LEU A 35 15.98 4.79 4.72
N GLU A 36 15.12 4.16 3.92
CA GLU A 36 15.28 4.01 2.47
C GLU A 36 14.91 5.28 1.68
N LYS A 37 14.51 6.36 2.38
CA LYS A 37 14.14 7.66 1.81
C LYS A 37 13.02 7.54 0.75
N LEU A 38 12.09 6.63 0.98
CA LEU A 38 10.94 6.41 0.11
C LEU A 38 9.85 7.42 0.48
N HIS A 39 9.26 8.12 -0.48
CA HIS A 39 8.09 8.96 -0.22
C HIS A 39 6.84 8.11 0.02
N ILE A 40 6.75 6.97 -0.68
CA ILE A 40 5.66 6.00 -0.53
C ILE A 40 6.29 4.60 -0.50
N LEU A 41 5.88 3.79 0.47
CA LEU A 41 6.14 2.36 0.50
C LEU A 41 4.83 1.61 0.37
N LEU A 42 4.79 0.67 -0.57
CA LEU A 42 3.69 -0.25 -0.76
C LEU A 42 4.11 -1.65 -0.36
N ILE A 43 3.28 -2.30 0.44
CA ILE A 43 3.41 -3.72 0.74
C ILE A 43 2.20 -4.41 0.16
N VAL A 44 2.42 -5.17 -0.91
CA VAL A 44 1.39 -5.97 -1.57
C VAL A 44 1.40 -7.37 -0.96
N SER A 45 0.30 -7.74 -0.34
CA SER A 45 0.10 -9.09 0.17
C SER A 45 -0.73 -9.91 -0.82
N GLY A 46 -0.36 -11.18 -0.98
CA GLY A 46 -1.16 -12.18 -1.69
C GLY A 46 -1.16 -13.50 -0.94
N TYR A 47 -2.33 -14.00 -0.58
CA TYR A 47 -2.49 -15.21 0.22
C TYR A 47 -3.79 -15.94 -0.13
N TYR A 48 -3.94 -17.18 0.33
CA TYR A 48 -5.20 -17.90 0.29
C TYR A 48 -5.83 -17.83 1.68
N ASP A 49 -7.11 -17.47 1.76
CA ASP A 49 -7.84 -17.54 3.02
C ASP A 49 -8.21 -19.00 3.38
N ALA A 50 -8.89 -19.18 4.52
CA ALA A 50 -9.31 -20.48 5.01
C ALA A 50 -10.24 -21.23 4.03
N GLU A 51 -10.91 -20.51 3.14
CA GLU A 51 -11.81 -21.06 2.12
C GLU A 51 -11.07 -21.37 0.80
N LYS A 52 -9.74 -21.23 0.77
CA LYS A 52 -8.89 -21.35 -0.43
C LYS A 52 -9.24 -20.32 -1.51
N SER A 53 -9.83 -19.20 -1.12
CA SER A 53 -10.00 -18.05 -2.01
C SER A 53 -8.74 -17.21 -1.99
N PHE A 54 -8.22 -16.90 -3.19
CA PHE A 54 -7.05 -16.05 -3.30
C PHE A 54 -7.43 -14.59 -3.00
N LYS A 55 -6.71 -13.98 -2.06
CA LYS A 55 -6.88 -12.60 -1.60
C LYS A 55 -5.65 -11.78 -1.92
N ARG A 56 -5.86 -10.48 -2.14
CA ARG A 56 -4.79 -9.48 -2.19
C ARG A 56 -5.12 -8.30 -1.32
N GLU A 57 -4.11 -7.83 -0.61
CA GLU A 57 -4.18 -6.63 0.20
C GLU A 57 -3.01 -5.71 -0.15
N ILE A 58 -3.18 -4.42 0.09
CA ILE A 58 -2.13 -3.43 -0.01
C ILE A 58 -2.09 -2.64 1.28
N LEU A 59 -0.91 -2.58 1.90
CA LEU A 59 -0.58 -1.55 2.88
C LEU A 59 0.19 -0.45 2.16
N VAL A 60 -0.24 0.77 2.42
CA VAL A 60 0.42 1.99 1.95
C VAL A 60 0.98 2.71 3.17
N SER A 61 2.26 3.06 3.13
CA SER A 61 2.90 4.00 4.05
C SER A 61 3.40 5.19 3.27
N ALA A 62 2.92 6.39 3.60
CA ALA A 62 3.39 7.63 2.99
C ALA A 62 4.28 8.41 3.97
N GLU A 63 5.16 9.26 3.45
CA GLU A 63 6.02 10.12 4.26
C GLU A 63 5.21 11.17 5.05
N SER A 64 4.08 11.64 4.51
CA SER A 64 3.21 12.64 5.14
C SER A 64 1.72 12.36 4.93
N GLY A 65 0.89 12.97 5.78
CA GLY A 65 -0.56 12.88 5.70
C GLY A 65 -1.12 13.57 4.46
N GLU A 66 -0.50 14.66 4.00
CA GLU A 66 -0.83 15.34 2.76
C GLU A 66 -0.58 14.42 1.55
N LEU A 67 0.57 13.75 1.52
CA LEU A 67 0.90 12.83 0.44
C LEU A 67 -0.06 11.63 0.42
N MET A 68 -0.42 11.09 1.59
CA MET A 68 -1.45 10.07 1.70
C MET A 68 -2.78 10.57 1.13
N LYS A 69 -3.24 11.78 1.48
CA LYS A 69 -4.50 12.34 0.95
C LYS A 69 -4.45 12.47 -0.58
N SER A 70 -3.36 12.98 -1.14
CA SER A 70 -3.18 13.10 -2.60
C SER A 70 -3.20 11.74 -3.29
N LEU A 71 -2.51 10.75 -2.73
CA LEU A 71 -2.51 9.39 -3.25
C LEU A 71 -3.90 8.75 -3.21
N LEU A 72 -4.64 8.92 -2.10
CA LEU A 72 -6.01 8.41 -2.00
C LEU A 72 -6.92 9.06 -3.03
N HIS A 73 -6.82 10.38 -3.21
CA HIS A 73 -7.59 11.08 -4.23
C HIS A 73 -7.33 10.53 -5.62
N PHE A 74 -6.05 10.31 -5.96
CA PHE A 74 -5.65 9.67 -7.20
C PHE A 74 -6.21 8.25 -7.32
N ILE A 75 -5.97 7.37 -6.35
CA ILE A 75 -6.46 5.99 -6.42
C ILE A 75 -7.98 5.93 -6.61
N TYR A 76 -8.74 6.80 -5.92
CA TYR A 76 -10.19 6.86 -6.07
C TYR A 76 -10.64 7.39 -7.43
N SER A 77 -9.87 8.26 -8.10
CA SER A 77 -10.18 8.63 -9.50
C SER A 77 -9.98 7.46 -10.48
N TYR A 78 -9.23 6.43 -10.08
CA TYR A 78 -9.00 5.20 -10.85
C TYR A 78 -9.69 3.96 -10.23
N ALA A 79 -10.74 4.14 -9.43
CA ALA A 79 -11.44 3.05 -8.74
C ALA A 79 -11.95 1.93 -9.68
N ASN A 80 -12.22 2.25 -10.95
CA ASN A 80 -12.60 1.27 -11.97
C ASN A 80 -11.44 0.34 -12.38
N VAL A 81 -10.18 0.78 -12.23
CA VAL A 81 -8.96 0.06 -12.60
C VAL A 81 -8.35 -0.66 -11.39
N LEU A 82 -8.42 -0.04 -10.21
CA LEU A 82 -7.94 -0.60 -8.96
C LEU A 82 -9.06 -0.51 -7.90
N PRO A 83 -9.99 -1.49 -7.87
CA PRO A 83 -11.07 -1.52 -6.89
C PRO A 83 -10.48 -1.84 -5.52
N LEU A 84 -10.25 -0.79 -4.73
CA LEU A 84 -9.76 -0.90 -3.37
C LEU A 84 -10.90 -0.76 -2.37
N LYS A 85 -10.96 -1.71 -1.44
CA LYS A 85 -11.84 -1.66 -0.29
C LYS A 85 -11.00 -1.36 0.95
N ALA A 86 -11.22 -0.22 1.59
CA ALA A 86 -10.49 0.15 2.79
C ALA A 86 -10.75 -0.86 3.92
N LEU A 87 -9.67 -1.42 4.47
CA LEU A 87 -9.71 -2.30 5.63
C LEU A 87 -9.41 -1.48 6.88
N ARG A 88 -10.24 -1.64 7.92
CA ARG A 88 -10.01 -1.00 9.22
C ARG A 88 -8.99 -1.83 9.98
N GLN A 89 -7.81 -1.27 10.17
CA GLN A 89 -6.74 -1.87 10.97
C GLN A 89 -6.45 -0.96 12.17
N SER A 90 -6.46 -1.53 13.38
CA SER A 90 -6.09 -0.81 14.60
C SER A 90 -4.58 -0.56 14.64
N GLY A 91 -4.16 0.57 15.22
CA GLY A 91 -2.75 0.88 15.45
C GLY A 91 -2.02 1.49 14.24
N LEU A 92 -2.72 1.81 13.15
CA LEU A 92 -2.15 2.56 12.03
C LEU A 92 -2.18 4.07 12.30
N VAL A 93 -1.09 4.74 11.93
CA VAL A 93 -1.01 6.21 11.93
C VAL A 93 -1.72 6.82 10.72
N ALA A 94 -1.89 8.14 10.72
CA ALA A 94 -2.63 8.86 9.68
C ALA A 94 -2.04 8.66 8.27
N GLU A 95 -0.73 8.43 8.19
CA GLU A 95 0.06 8.23 6.98
C GLU A 95 0.06 6.78 6.48
N MET A 96 -0.70 5.88 7.12
CA MET A 96 -0.78 4.48 6.73
C MET A 96 -2.21 4.02 6.47
N ARG A 97 -2.43 3.25 5.41
CA ARG A 97 -3.75 2.68 5.07
C ARG A 97 -3.62 1.27 4.54
N VAL A 98 -4.64 0.46 4.78
CA VAL A 98 -4.73 -0.91 4.27
C VAL A 98 -5.98 -1.06 3.43
N PHE A 99 -5.85 -1.78 2.32
CA PHE A 99 -6.92 -2.03 1.36
C PHE A 99 -6.94 -3.51 0.97
N GLU A 100 -8.13 -4.08 0.81
CA GLU A 100 -8.33 -5.31 0.02
C GLU A 100 -8.48 -4.90 -1.45
N ILE A 101 -7.87 -5.66 -2.36
CA ILE A 101 -8.09 -5.51 -3.80
C ILE A 101 -9.20 -6.49 -4.19
N GLU A 102 -10.38 -5.97 -4.54
CA GLU A 102 -11.57 -6.80 -4.76
C GLU A 102 -11.52 -7.63 -6.05
N LYS A 103 -10.59 -7.33 -6.94
CA LYS A 103 -10.34 -8.07 -8.19
C LYS A 103 -8.87 -8.44 -8.30
N ILE A 104 -8.58 -9.47 -9.08
CA ILE A 104 -7.18 -9.82 -9.41
C ILE A 104 -6.60 -8.70 -10.27
N VAL A 105 -5.88 -7.78 -9.62
CA VAL A 105 -5.11 -6.73 -10.29
C VAL A 105 -3.66 -7.16 -10.36
N SER A 106 -3.08 -7.14 -11.55
CA SER A 106 -1.70 -7.55 -11.76
C SER A 106 -0.72 -6.56 -11.11
N ARG A 107 0.46 -7.03 -10.68
CA ARG A 107 1.52 -6.15 -10.17
C ARG A 107 1.84 -5.02 -11.14
N LYS A 108 1.90 -5.34 -12.44
CA LYS A 108 2.15 -4.38 -13.53
C LYS A 108 1.12 -3.26 -13.59
N THR A 109 -0.14 -3.56 -13.29
CA THR A 109 -1.21 -2.56 -13.24
C THR A 109 -1.01 -1.62 -12.05
N THR A 110 -0.65 -2.16 -10.88
CA THR A 110 -0.33 -1.37 -9.70
C THR A 110 0.90 -0.49 -9.94
N GLU A 111 1.97 -1.02 -10.51
CA GLU A 111 3.18 -0.27 -10.87
C GLU A 111 2.85 0.88 -11.83
N LYS A 112 2.10 0.60 -12.90
CA LYS A 112 1.71 1.62 -13.88
C LYS A 112 0.90 2.76 -13.26
N LEU A 113 -0.04 2.46 -12.36
CA LEU A 113 -0.82 3.50 -11.67
C LEU A 113 0.07 4.39 -10.80
N LEU A 114 1.12 3.84 -10.18
CA LEU A 114 2.05 4.61 -9.36
C LEU A 114 3.01 5.44 -10.20
N GLU A 115 3.43 4.92 -11.35
CA GLU A 115 4.17 5.70 -12.35
C GLU A 115 3.31 6.88 -12.83
N GLU A 116 2.03 6.68 -13.14
CA GLU A 116 1.10 7.75 -13.52
C GLU A 116 0.92 8.78 -12.39
N PHE A 117 0.78 8.34 -11.14
CA PHE A 117 0.73 9.24 -9.98
C PHE A 117 2.01 10.08 -9.88
N ASN A 118 3.18 9.46 -10.07
CA ASN A 118 4.47 10.15 -10.01
C ASN A 118 4.65 11.20 -11.10
N GLU A 119 4.09 10.98 -12.30
CA GLU A 119 4.13 11.96 -13.38
C GLU A 119 3.19 13.15 -13.11
N ILE A 120 2.04 12.91 -12.46
CA ILE A 120 1.09 13.97 -12.09
C ILE A 120 1.55 14.78 -10.87
N ALA A 121 2.30 14.14 -9.96
CA ALA A 121 2.81 14.78 -8.75
C ALA A 121 4.09 15.63 -8.96
N LYS A 122 4.60 15.72 -10.19
CA LYS A 122 5.70 16.63 -10.59
C LYS A 122 5.21 18.06 -10.79
#